data_AF-A0A2S2R7L6-F1
#
_entry.id   AF-A0A2S2R7L6-F1
#
_cell.length_a   1.000
_cell.length_b   1.000
_cell.length_c   1.000
_cell.angle_alpha   90.00
_cell.angle_beta   90.00
_cell.angle_gamma   90.00
#
_symmetry.space_group_name_H-M   'P 1'
#
loop_
_entity.id
_entity.type
_entity.pdbx_description
1 polymer ?
#
loop_
_entity_poly.entity_id
_entity_poly.type
_entity_poly.pdbx_seq_one_letter_code
_entity_poly.pdbx_strand_id
1 'polypeptide(L)'
;MDSKFLISLQILKVLFSYSLPLSKQLQKIEIDLREAVELTDDNVKAPKHLRENIDIEFHRMFENAKSMVDILDITITVDRLNKRQKHKNNPLINENGLLDPEAYYRISICITFIDSFINQLNDRFLDHRNVFCGFQCLFDYESGNVPDEFDDLVKFYLLESDLNTVRVEL
;
A
#
# COMPACT_ATOMS: atom_id res chain seq x y z
N MET A 1 -2.59 -26.67 4.29
CA MET A 1 -2.52 -25.20 4.08
C MET A 1 -2.00 -24.61 5.38
N ASP A 2 -1.06 -23.67 5.34
CA ASP A 2 -0.41 -23.09 6.53
C ASP A 2 -1.25 -21.93 7.11
N SER A 3 -1.27 -21.77 8.43
CA SER A 3 -1.92 -20.67 9.16
C SER A 3 -1.45 -19.31 8.65
N LYS A 4 -0.13 -19.17 8.41
CA LYS A 4 0.45 -17.94 7.88
C LYS A 4 -0.14 -17.59 6.52
N PHE A 5 -0.25 -18.57 5.62
CA PHE A 5 -0.82 -18.36 4.29
C PHE A 5 -2.28 -17.91 4.36
N LEU A 6 -3.10 -18.56 5.19
CA LEU A 6 -4.53 -18.22 5.33
C LEU A 6 -4.72 -16.80 5.87
N ILE A 7 -3.95 -16.43 6.89
CA ILE A 7 -3.99 -15.07 7.46
C ILE A 7 -3.52 -14.04 6.45
N SER A 8 -2.38 -14.28 5.78
CA SER A 8 -1.90 -13.41 4.71
C SER A 8 -2.94 -13.23 3.61
N LEU A 9 -3.67 -14.28 3.23
CA LEU A 9 -4.74 -14.21 2.24
C LEU A 9 -5.90 -13.31 2.68
N GLN A 10 -6.32 -13.36 3.94
CA GLN A 10 -7.37 -12.47 4.45
C GLN A 10 -6.93 -11.00 4.44
N ILE A 11 -5.69 -10.74 4.84
CA ILE A 11 -5.12 -9.39 4.82
C ILE A 11 -5.06 -8.87 3.37
N LEU A 12 -4.53 -9.68 2.45
CA LEU A 12 -4.44 -9.34 1.03
C LEU A 12 -5.80 -9.03 0.41
N LYS A 13 -6.81 -9.85 0.72
CA LYS A 13 -8.18 -9.65 0.24
C LYS A 13 -8.70 -8.25 0.60
N VAL A 14 -8.48 -7.79 1.83
CA VAL A 14 -8.92 -6.46 2.27
C VAL A 14 -8.11 -5.36 1.59
N LEU A 15 -6.78 -5.44 1.61
CA LEU A 15 -5.95 -4.39 1.02
C LEU A 15 -6.12 -4.25 -0.49
N PHE A 16 -6.24 -5.38 -1.20
CA PHE A 16 -6.48 -5.37 -2.64
C PHE A 16 -7.89 -4.94 -3.02
N SER A 17 -8.85 -4.99 -2.10
CA SER A 17 -10.16 -4.37 -2.33
C SER A 17 -10.05 -2.85 -2.44
N TYR A 18 -9.16 -2.22 -1.66
CA TYR A 18 -8.87 -0.79 -1.77
C TYR A 18 -8.10 -0.48 -3.04
N SER A 19 -7.11 -1.29 -3.42
CA SER A 19 -6.26 -1.02 -4.59
C SER A 19 -6.91 -1.33 -5.93
N LEU A 20 -8.10 -1.92 -5.94
CA LEU A 20 -8.78 -2.38 -7.15
C LEU A 20 -9.01 -1.27 -8.19
N PRO A 21 -9.50 -0.06 -7.83
CA PRO A 21 -9.70 1.01 -8.80
C PRO A 21 -8.40 1.43 -9.49
N LEU A 22 -7.33 1.63 -8.73
CA LEU A 22 -6.00 1.96 -9.26
C LEU A 22 -5.45 0.82 -10.13
N SER A 23 -5.63 -0.43 -9.71
CA SER A 23 -5.18 -1.58 -10.51
C SER A 23 -5.89 -1.63 -11.86
N LYS A 24 -7.20 -1.34 -11.89
CA LYS A 24 -7.94 -1.23 -13.15
C LYS A 24 -7.41 -0.09 -14.01
N GLN A 25 -7.11 1.05 -13.41
CA GLN A 25 -6.57 2.21 -14.12
C GLN A 25 -5.24 1.89 -14.80
N LEU A 26 -4.31 1.28 -14.05
CA LEU A 26 -2.98 0.90 -14.55
C LEU A 26 -3.01 -0.24 -15.59
N GLN A 27 -4.14 -0.94 -15.72
CA GLN A 27 -4.33 -2.02 -16.68
C GLN A 27 -5.11 -1.57 -17.93
N LYS A 28 -5.56 -0.31 -18.01
CA LYS A 28 -6.16 0.24 -19.23
C LYS A 28 -5.10 0.31 -20.33
N ILE A 29 -5.52 0.18 -21.60
CA ILE A 29 -4.64 0.39 -22.76
C ILE A 29 -4.22 1.86 -22.83
N GLU A 30 -5.18 2.76 -22.59
CA GLU A 30 -4.98 4.20 -22.49
C GLU A 30 -4.95 4.57 -21.01
N ILE A 31 -3.77 4.47 -20.40
CA ILE A 31 -3.59 4.80 -18.97
C ILE A 31 -3.61 6.32 -18.82
N ASP A 32 -4.54 6.83 -18.03
CA ASP A 32 -4.48 8.20 -17.53
C ASP A 32 -3.67 8.22 -16.22
N LEU A 33 -2.48 8.83 -16.28
CA LEU A 33 -1.54 8.93 -15.18
C LEU A 33 -2.01 9.92 -14.11
N ARG A 34 -2.77 10.97 -14.48
CA ARG A 34 -3.36 11.90 -13.50
C ARG A 34 -4.45 11.20 -12.71
N GLU A 35 -5.36 10.52 -13.39
CA GLU A 35 -6.40 9.70 -12.74
C GLU A 35 -5.76 8.64 -11.82
N ALA A 36 -4.65 8.01 -12.24
CA ALA A 36 -3.92 7.06 -11.40
C ALA A 36 -3.38 7.69 -10.10
N VAL A 37 -2.85 8.91 -10.15
CA VAL A 37 -2.37 9.61 -8.96
C VAL A 37 -3.52 10.02 -8.04
N GLU A 38 -4.64 10.49 -8.60
CA GLU A 38 -5.85 10.82 -7.82
C GLU A 38 -6.40 9.60 -7.09
N LEU A 39 -6.57 8.47 -7.80
CA LEU A 39 -6.97 7.20 -7.20
C LEU A 39 -5.98 6.71 -6.13
N THR A 40 -4.69 7.02 -6.28
CA THR A 40 -3.68 6.64 -5.28
C THR A 40 -3.87 7.39 -3.97
N ASP A 41 -4.26 8.66 -4.01
CA ASP A 41 -4.50 9.46 -2.80
C ASP A 41 -5.60 8.83 -1.92
N ASP A 42 -6.69 8.40 -2.55
CA ASP A 42 -7.78 7.69 -1.86
C ASP A 42 -7.37 6.28 -1.40
N ASN A 43 -6.57 5.57 -2.22
CA ASN A 43 -6.01 4.27 -1.86
C ASN A 43 -4.98 4.32 -0.74
N VAL A 44 -4.45 5.48 -0.40
CA VAL A 44 -3.59 5.69 0.77
C VAL A 44 -4.42 6.02 2.01
N LYS A 45 -5.49 6.82 1.87
CA LYS A 45 -6.37 7.19 2.99
C LYS A 45 -7.05 5.98 3.61
N ALA A 46 -7.61 5.07 2.80
CA ALA A 46 -8.34 3.92 3.33
C ALA A 46 -7.46 2.94 4.15
N PRO A 47 -6.26 2.51 3.69
CA PRO A 47 -5.33 1.74 4.50
C PRO A 47 -4.78 2.49 5.72
N LYS A 48 -4.63 3.82 5.68
CA LYS A 48 -4.27 4.61 6.88
C LYS A 48 -5.37 4.52 7.95
N HIS A 49 -6.64 4.68 7.57
CA HIS A 49 -7.76 4.50 8.49
C HIS A 49 -7.86 3.05 9.02
N LEU A 50 -7.62 2.06 8.16
CA LEU A 50 -7.50 0.65 8.57
C LEU A 50 -6.39 0.48 9.62
N ARG A 51 -5.25 1.15 9.44
CA ARG A 51 -4.09 1.09 10.32
C ARG A 51 -4.32 1.74 11.68
N GLU A 52 -5.12 2.81 11.73
CA GLU A 52 -5.55 3.48 12.96
C GLU A 52 -6.50 2.61 13.78
N ASN A 53 -7.34 1.82 13.12
CA ASN A 53 -8.33 0.93 13.74
C ASN A 53 -7.89 -0.56 13.75
N ILE A 54 -6.56 -0.80 13.74
CA ILE A 54 -5.99 -2.10 13.42
C ILE A 54 -6.44 -3.24 14.32
N ASP A 55 -6.71 -2.97 15.60
CA ASP A 55 -7.14 -4.02 16.53
C ASP A 55 -8.51 -4.58 16.15
N ILE A 56 -9.48 -3.70 15.83
CA ILE A 56 -10.84 -4.08 15.42
C ILE A 56 -10.82 -4.71 14.03
N GLU A 57 -10.08 -4.08 13.10
CA GLU A 57 -10.05 -4.51 11.71
C GLU A 57 -9.34 -5.84 11.54
N PHE A 58 -8.23 -6.04 12.24
CA PHE A 58 -7.54 -7.33 12.21
C PHE A 58 -8.34 -8.43 12.90
N HIS A 59 -9.04 -8.13 14.00
CA HIS A 59 -9.92 -9.10 14.65
C HIS A 59 -10.95 -9.66 13.65
N ARG A 60 -11.60 -8.79 12.87
CA ARG A 60 -12.54 -9.21 11.81
C ARG A 60 -11.87 -10.08 10.74
N MET A 61 -10.65 -9.75 10.32
CA MET A 61 -9.89 -10.58 9.36
C MET A 61 -9.53 -11.95 9.98
N PHE A 62 -9.21 -11.97 11.26
CA PHE A 62 -8.84 -13.17 12.00
C PHE A 62 -10.03 -14.11 12.20
N GLU A 63 -11.21 -13.60 12.54
CA GLU A 63 -12.45 -14.38 12.60
C GLU A 63 -12.85 -14.95 11.23
N ASN A 64 -12.68 -14.18 10.15
CA ASN A 64 -12.87 -14.69 8.79
C ASN A 64 -11.91 -15.84 8.50
N ALA A 65 -10.65 -15.73 8.93
CA ALA A 65 -9.71 -16.84 8.82
C ALA A 65 -10.18 -18.05 9.62
N LYS A 66 -10.61 -17.88 10.88
CA LYS A 66 -11.16 -18.96 11.75
C LYS A 66 -12.30 -19.74 11.07
N SER A 67 -13.25 -19.03 10.47
CA SER A 67 -14.35 -19.71 9.76
C SER A 67 -13.87 -20.56 8.56
N MET A 68 -12.77 -20.17 7.90
CA MET A 68 -12.19 -20.95 6.80
C MET A 68 -11.38 -22.15 7.29
N VAL A 69 -10.70 -22.04 8.42
CA VAL A 69 -9.98 -23.18 9.03
C VAL A 69 -10.96 -24.27 9.48
N ASP A 70 -12.13 -23.90 10.01
CA ASP A 70 -13.18 -24.85 10.38
C ASP A 70 -13.70 -25.64 9.17
N ILE A 71 -13.82 -24.99 8.00
CA ILE A 71 -14.22 -25.65 6.75
C ILE A 71 -13.12 -26.59 6.24
N LEU A 72 -11.86 -26.23 6.44
CA LEU A 72 -10.70 -26.95 5.92
C LEU A 72 -10.12 -27.98 6.90
N ASP A 73 -10.68 -28.10 8.11
CA ASP A 73 -10.21 -28.94 9.21
C ASP A 73 -8.72 -28.70 9.55
N ILE A 74 -8.34 -27.43 9.65
CA ILE A 74 -6.98 -26.98 10.00
C ILE A 74 -7.05 -26.15 11.30
N THR A 75 -5.95 -26.04 12.04
CA THR A 75 -5.86 -25.18 13.23
C THR A 75 -4.94 -23.98 12.96
N ILE A 76 -5.35 -22.78 13.38
CA ILE A 76 -4.45 -21.62 13.38
C ILE A 76 -3.44 -21.77 14.52
N THR A 77 -2.19 -21.98 14.15
CA THR A 77 -1.07 -22.05 15.08
C THR A 77 -0.05 -20.97 14.75
N VAL A 78 0.82 -20.66 15.71
CA VAL A 78 1.96 -19.77 15.48
C VAL A 78 3.22 -20.61 15.40
N ASP A 79 4.07 -20.29 14.43
CA ASP A 79 5.39 -20.90 14.32
C ASP A 79 6.21 -20.74 15.61
N ARG A 80 7.03 -21.74 15.91
CA ARG A 80 7.86 -21.76 17.12
C ARG A 80 8.72 -20.49 17.22
N LEU A 81 8.49 -19.70 18.26
CA LEU A 81 9.31 -18.54 18.60
C LEU A 81 10.61 -18.95 19.32
N ASN A 82 11.71 -18.28 18.99
CA ASN A 82 12.97 -18.46 19.70
C ASN A 82 12.93 -17.82 21.09
N LYS A 83 13.28 -18.57 22.14
CA LYS A 83 13.20 -18.18 23.57
C LYS A 83 14.00 -16.93 23.98
N ARG A 84 14.83 -16.36 23.09
CA ARG A 84 15.70 -15.21 23.36
C ARG A 84 15.27 -13.99 22.54
N GLN A 85 14.16 -13.36 22.89
CA GLN A 85 13.88 -11.98 22.47
C GLN A 85 14.04 -11.06 23.67
N LYS A 86 15.21 -10.42 23.81
CA LYS A 86 15.55 -9.53 24.93
C LYS A 86 15.03 -8.09 24.78
N HIS A 87 14.61 -7.70 23.58
CA HIS A 87 14.31 -6.30 23.23
C HIS A 87 12.85 -6.01 22.84
N LYS A 88 11.95 -6.99 22.89
CA LYS A 88 10.51 -6.76 22.72
C LYS A 88 9.82 -7.07 24.04
N ASN A 89 9.20 -6.06 24.67
CA ASN A 89 8.06 -6.33 25.54
C ASN A 89 7.08 -7.17 24.71
N ASN A 90 6.64 -8.31 25.24
CA ASN A 90 5.95 -9.31 24.44
C ASN A 90 4.42 -9.22 24.68
N PRO A 91 3.67 -8.40 23.91
CA PRO A 91 2.20 -8.43 23.94
C PRO A 91 1.63 -9.72 23.31
N LEU A 92 2.50 -10.69 22.99
CA LEU A 92 2.16 -11.95 22.35
C LEU A 92 1.70 -13.02 23.34
N ILE A 93 1.71 -12.76 24.65
CA ILE A 93 1.34 -13.74 25.66
C ILE A 93 -0.03 -13.34 26.22
N ASN A 94 -1.01 -14.23 26.12
CA ASN A 94 -2.34 -14.04 26.68
C ASN A 94 -2.33 -14.16 28.22
N GLU A 95 -3.47 -13.87 28.85
CA GLU A 95 -3.68 -13.95 30.30
C GLU A 95 -3.27 -15.29 30.94
N ASN A 96 -3.25 -16.37 30.14
CA ASN A 96 -2.91 -17.73 30.56
C ASN A 96 -1.44 -18.10 30.33
N GLY A 97 -0.60 -17.16 29.89
CA GLY A 97 0.81 -17.43 29.62
C GLY A 97 1.08 -18.10 28.26
N LEU A 98 0.07 -18.23 27.39
CA LEU A 98 0.17 -18.85 26.06
C LEU A 98 0.33 -17.79 24.96
N LEU A 99 0.98 -18.18 23.87
CA LEU A 99 1.11 -17.36 22.68
C LEU A 99 -0.27 -17.05 22.07
N ASP A 100 -0.60 -15.77 21.90
CA ASP A 100 -1.80 -15.28 21.21
C ASP A 100 -1.53 -15.20 19.70
N PRO A 101 -2.14 -16.08 18.89
CA PRO A 101 -1.95 -16.05 17.44
C PRO A 101 -2.48 -14.77 16.79
N GLU A 102 -3.52 -14.17 17.36
CA GLU A 102 -4.11 -12.96 16.82
C GLU A 102 -3.14 -11.78 16.98
N ALA A 103 -2.67 -11.50 18.20
CA ALA A 103 -1.65 -10.48 18.43
C ALA A 103 -0.36 -10.75 17.61
N TYR A 104 0.06 -12.01 17.50
CA TYR A 104 1.24 -12.38 16.71
C TYR A 104 1.11 -11.99 15.25
N TYR A 105 0.05 -12.43 14.58
CA TYR A 105 -0.12 -12.17 13.15
C TYR A 105 -0.49 -10.72 12.86
N ARG A 106 -1.18 -10.04 13.78
CA ARG A 106 -1.44 -8.60 13.70
C ARG A 106 -0.14 -7.81 13.57
N ILE A 107 0.80 -8.08 14.48
CA ILE A 107 2.08 -7.34 14.56
C ILE A 107 3.05 -7.79 13.46
N SER A 108 3.19 -9.09 13.26
CA SER A 108 4.24 -9.63 12.36
C SER A 108 3.89 -9.61 10.88
N ILE A 109 2.59 -9.57 10.53
CA ILE A 109 2.13 -9.61 9.14
C ILE A 109 1.27 -8.40 8.82
N CYS A 110 0.15 -8.21 9.53
CA CYS A 110 -0.85 -7.22 9.12
C CYS A 110 -0.29 -5.80 9.14
N ILE A 111 0.24 -5.35 10.29
CA ILE A 111 0.82 -4.02 10.44
C ILE A 111 1.96 -3.81 9.45
N THR A 112 2.92 -4.74 9.41
CA THR A 112 4.09 -4.63 8.52
C THR A 112 3.68 -4.52 7.05
N PHE A 113 2.67 -5.29 6.63
CA PHE A 113 2.20 -5.26 5.26
C PHE A 113 1.41 -4.00 4.93
N ILE A 114 0.53 -3.53 5.82
CA ILE A 114 -0.20 -2.26 5.62
C ILE A 114 0.78 -1.09 5.52
N ASP A 115 1.76 -1.00 6.43
CA ASP A 115 2.75 0.07 6.44
C ASP A 115 3.59 0.03 5.15
N SER A 116 4.03 -1.16 4.73
CA SER A 116 4.74 -1.34 3.45
C SER A 116 3.86 -0.97 2.25
N PHE A 117 2.58 -1.34 2.27
CA PHE A 117 1.65 -1.07 1.17
C PHE A 117 1.43 0.44 1.00
N ILE A 118 1.21 1.15 2.10
CA ILE A 118 1.09 2.63 2.12
C ILE A 118 2.36 3.28 1.59
N ASN A 119 3.54 2.85 2.07
CA ASN A 119 4.82 3.41 1.61
C ASN A 119 5.02 3.20 0.11
N GLN A 120 4.74 2.00 -0.41
CA GLN A 120 4.87 1.75 -1.85
C GLN A 120 3.94 2.62 -2.70
N LEU A 121 2.74 2.96 -2.21
CA LEU A 121 1.85 3.89 -2.91
C LEU A 121 2.36 5.34 -2.84
N ASN A 122 2.89 5.77 -1.70
CA ASN A 122 3.48 7.11 -1.58
C ASN A 122 4.71 7.24 -2.50
N ASP A 123 5.69 6.36 -2.32
CA ASP A 123 6.99 6.42 -3.01
C ASP A 123 6.83 6.36 -4.53
N ARG A 124 5.88 5.56 -5.04
CA ARG A 124 5.72 5.34 -6.49
C ARG A 124 4.81 6.34 -7.17
N PHE A 125 3.85 6.93 -6.46
CA PHE A 125 2.83 7.79 -7.07
C PHE A 125 2.84 9.19 -6.47
N LEU A 126 2.68 9.31 -5.15
CA LEU A 126 2.47 10.62 -4.52
C LEU A 126 3.74 11.47 -4.54
N ASP A 127 4.91 10.86 -4.30
CA ASP A 127 6.21 11.55 -4.35
C ASP A 127 6.57 12.02 -5.77
N HIS A 128 5.99 11.38 -6.78
CA HIS A 128 6.16 11.71 -8.20
C HIS A 128 4.90 12.32 -8.82
N ARG A 129 3.97 12.85 -8.01
CA ARG A 129 2.69 13.42 -8.46
C ARG A 129 2.88 14.43 -9.58
N ASN A 130 3.79 15.38 -9.41
CA ASN A 130 4.02 16.44 -10.39
C ASN A 130 4.51 15.89 -11.72
N VAL A 131 5.40 14.88 -11.69
CA VAL A 131 5.90 14.22 -12.91
C VAL A 131 4.75 13.54 -13.67
N PHE A 132 3.88 12.80 -12.98
CA PHE A 132 2.73 12.16 -13.62
C PHE A 132 1.71 13.16 -14.16
N CYS A 133 1.37 14.18 -13.37
CA CYS A 133 0.42 15.22 -13.78
C CYS A 133 0.96 16.09 -14.93
N GLY A 134 2.29 16.29 -14.99
CA GLY A 134 2.96 17.08 -16.01
C GLY A 134 2.85 16.50 -17.41
N PHE A 135 2.64 15.18 -17.56
CA PHE A 135 2.40 14.58 -18.89
C PHE A 135 1.14 15.13 -19.55
N GLN A 136 0.14 15.57 -18.77
CA GLN A 136 -1.06 16.17 -19.33
C GLN A 136 -0.80 17.50 -20.04
N CYS A 137 0.25 18.23 -19.64
CA CYS A 137 0.67 19.46 -20.30
C CYS A 137 1.12 19.23 -21.76
N LEU A 138 1.44 17.99 -22.15
CA LEU A 138 1.75 17.65 -23.54
C LEU A 138 0.53 17.66 -24.47
N PHE A 139 -0.68 17.55 -23.90
CA PHE A 139 -1.94 17.46 -24.65
C PHE A 139 -2.75 18.75 -24.55
N ASP A 140 -2.76 19.39 -23.37
CA ASP A 140 -3.62 20.53 -23.04
C ASP A 140 -2.86 21.88 -23.05
N TYR A 141 -1.87 22.07 -23.94
CA TYR A 141 -1.11 23.33 -24.03
C TYR A 141 -1.98 24.46 -24.62
N GLU A 142 -2.84 25.06 -23.80
CA GLU A 142 -3.42 26.36 -24.09
C GLU A 142 -2.47 27.45 -23.58
N SER A 143 -2.02 28.29 -24.52
CA SER A 143 -0.85 29.16 -24.41
C SER A 143 -0.81 30.05 -23.16
N GLY A 144 0.35 30.09 -22.50
CA GLY A 144 0.84 31.29 -21.80
C GLY A 144 1.49 31.04 -20.44
N ASN A 145 1.07 30.02 -19.70
CA ASN A 145 1.66 29.65 -18.42
C ASN A 145 2.02 28.17 -18.42
N VAL A 146 3.31 27.88 -18.38
CA VAL A 146 3.82 26.52 -18.15
C VAL A 146 3.52 26.16 -16.68
N PRO A 147 2.71 25.13 -16.39
CA PRO A 147 2.45 24.70 -15.02
C PRO A 147 3.73 24.19 -14.35
N ASP A 148 3.84 24.35 -13.03
CA ASP A 148 4.99 23.88 -12.24
C ASP A 148 5.25 22.37 -12.45
N GLU A 149 4.19 21.60 -12.68
CA GLU A 149 4.25 20.16 -12.97
C GLU A 149 5.01 19.84 -14.27
N PHE A 150 4.94 20.71 -15.28
CA PHE A 150 5.70 20.50 -16.52
C PHE A 150 7.19 20.75 -16.29
N ASP A 151 7.55 21.77 -15.53
CA ASP A 151 8.95 22.03 -15.16
C ASP A 151 9.56 20.84 -14.39
N ASP A 152 8.80 20.23 -13.47
CA ASP A 152 9.23 19.05 -12.74
C ASP A 152 9.34 17.82 -13.65
N LEU A 153 8.41 17.65 -14.60
CA LEU A 153 8.50 16.59 -15.62
C LEU A 153 9.79 16.71 -16.44
N VAL A 154 10.08 17.92 -16.95
CA VAL A 154 11.25 18.14 -17.80
C VAL A 154 12.53 17.92 -17.00
N LYS A 155 12.65 18.43 -15.76
CA LYS A 155 13.81 18.18 -14.88
C LYS A 155 14.00 16.71 -14.54
N PHE A 156 12.92 15.94 -14.45
CA PHE A 156 12.99 14.51 -14.14
C PHE A 156 13.59 13.70 -15.29
N TYR A 157 13.26 14.02 -16.55
CA TYR A 157 13.69 13.25 -17.72
C TYR A 157 14.88 13.83 -18.48
N LEU A 158 15.13 15.14 -18.40
CA LEU A 158 16.21 15.80 -19.12
C LEU A 158 17.39 16.15 -18.21
N LEU A 159 18.59 16.09 -18.79
CA LEU A 159 19.79 16.61 -18.17
C LEU A 159 19.74 18.15 -18.17
N GLU A 160 20.44 18.78 -17.22
CA GLU A 160 20.48 20.25 -17.12
C GLU A 160 20.95 20.94 -18.41
N SER A 161 21.77 20.26 -19.22
CA SER A 161 22.21 20.75 -20.53
C SER A 161 21.06 20.94 -21.53
N ASP A 162 20.01 20.13 -21.42
CA ASP A 162 18.93 20.02 -22.41
C ASP A 162 17.70 20.82 -21.98
N LEU A 163 17.62 21.22 -20.71
CA LEU A 163 16.54 22.07 -20.15
C LEU A 163 16.42 23.42 -20.85
N ASN A 164 17.55 24.03 -21.20
CA ASN A 164 17.56 25.34 -21.87
C ASN A 164 17.03 25.26 -23.31
N THR A 165 17.15 24.10 -23.97
CA THR A 165 16.66 23.91 -25.34
C THR A 165 15.14 23.78 -25.35
N VAL A 166 14.57 22.96 -24.47
CA VAL A 166 13.11 22.73 -24.40
C VAL A 166 12.34 23.99 -23.98
N ARG A 167 12.90 24.79 -23.07
CA ARG A 167 12.30 26.08 -22.66
C ARG A 167 12.27 27.15 -23.74
N VAL A 168 13.11 27.03 -24.77
CA VAL A 168 13.17 27.97 -25.89
C VAL A 168 12.20 27.59 -27.01
N GLU A 169 11.77 26.32 -27.06
CA GLU A 169 10.88 25.78 -28.08
C GLU A 169 9.38 25.79 -27.69
N LEU A 170 9.08 26.06 -26.42
CA LEU A 170 7.71 26.18 -25.85
C LEU A 170 7.24 27.63 -25.73
#